data_AF-H1Y5Y2-F1
#
_entry.id   AF-H1Y5Y2-F1
#
_cell.length_a   1.000
_cell.length_b   1.000
_cell.length_c   1.000
_cell.angle_alpha   90.00
_cell.angle_beta   90.00
_cell.angle_gamma   90.00
#
_symmetry.space_group_name_H-M   'P 1'
#
loop_
_entity.id
_entity.type
_entity.pdbx_description
1 polymer ?
#
loop_
_entity_poly.entity_id
_entity_poly.type
_entity_poly.pdbx_seq_one_letter_code
_entity_poly.pdbx_strand_id
1 'polypeptide(L)'
;MRRLRILTFIALLLAIITFVVKNRKPSTVPAGKGLLVDKAWLVTNQHPLTPQAAIRPPDQTFLTYPEWFLVFSPAEQADYFKTRTSTTFPYLKHVDQLWGGYGIMYHQIKGNFAFNTGYHVMIWVIAGSTTVEYGIKSFYETIVGRVTDTRPGEEMTAEDQFNARYEHSYVKFIEALPWYQYDFNHQLKALWSNTSLSGPHLLRKLERRYYLTTELLIKSGYGWLIGLGTKSAYETASLQTAVVMDKLPAGQDTTGFVHQIKILPNGTILANLPRYAEFNNAVSKLAKHGVGFTEIAGNKGAIMLTVLTDKYLNVTGNYKILFTQPVFTKPGLNRVAVVTTVKNLATVLNTFITDNVTIEHVYDY
;
A
#
# COMPACT_ATOMS: atom_id res chain seq x y z
N MET A 1 -24.34 33.17 30.26
CA MET A 1 -24.38 32.48 28.94
C MET A 1 -23.40 33.03 27.90
N ARG A 2 -23.32 34.34 27.65
CA ARG A 2 -22.42 34.92 26.62
C ARG A 2 -20.93 34.64 26.85
N ARG A 3 -20.45 34.73 28.10
CA ARG A 3 -19.08 34.39 28.50
C ARG A 3 -18.74 32.91 28.28
N LEU A 4 -19.70 32.01 28.53
CA LEU A 4 -19.54 30.57 28.32
C LEU A 4 -19.38 30.25 26.83
N ARG A 5 -20.19 30.87 25.95
CA ARG A 5 -20.09 30.70 24.49
C ARG A 5 -18.76 31.22 23.93
N ILE A 6 -18.27 32.35 24.45
CA ILE A 6 -16.95 32.91 24.06
C ILE A 6 -15.83 31.97 24.48
N LEU A 7 -15.87 31.44 25.72
CA LEU A 7 -14.91 30.45 26.19
C LEU A 7 -14.94 29.15 25.37
N THR A 8 -16.13 28.63 25.04
CA THR A 8 -16.27 27.45 24.17
C THR A 8 -15.69 27.70 22.78
N PHE A 9 -15.94 28.88 22.20
CA PHE A 9 -15.39 29.23 20.88
C PHE A 9 -13.86 29.36 20.92
N ILE A 10 -13.31 30.02 21.96
CA ILE A 10 -11.86 30.13 22.15
C ILE A 10 -11.23 28.74 22.33
N ALA A 11 -11.84 27.87 23.13
CA ALA A 11 -11.35 26.50 23.34
C ALA A 11 -11.40 25.67 22.06
N LEU A 12 -12.49 25.78 21.27
CA LEU A 12 -12.60 25.11 19.97
C LEU A 12 -11.55 25.63 18.99
N LEU A 13 -11.34 26.94 18.93
CA LEU A 13 -10.39 27.57 18.03
C LEU A 13 -8.94 27.22 18.42
N LEU A 14 -8.62 27.20 19.72
CA LEU A 14 -7.35 26.69 20.22
C LEU A 14 -7.18 25.20 19.91
N ALA A 15 -8.20 24.37 20.07
CA ALA A 15 -8.13 22.95 19.71
C ALA A 15 -7.85 22.75 18.22
N ILE A 16 -8.55 23.50 17.36
CA ILE A 16 -8.32 23.50 15.90
C ILE A 16 -6.91 23.97 15.57
N ILE A 17 -6.44 25.09 16.14
CA ILE A 17 -5.09 25.61 15.91
C ILE A 17 -4.05 24.58 16.37
N THR A 18 -4.22 23.99 17.54
CA THR A 18 -3.27 23.00 18.10
C THR A 18 -3.23 21.74 17.22
N PHE A 19 -4.40 21.28 16.75
CA PHE A 19 -4.52 20.16 15.82
C PHE A 19 -3.82 20.46 14.48
N VAL A 20 -4.07 21.63 13.91
CA VAL A 20 -3.46 22.07 12.64
C VAL A 20 -1.94 22.22 12.80
N VAL A 21 -1.47 22.89 13.86
CA VAL A 21 -0.05 23.13 14.13
C VAL A 21 0.71 21.82 14.38
N LYS A 22 0.14 20.89 15.17
CA LYS A 22 0.77 19.58 15.44
C LYS A 22 0.87 18.72 14.17
N ASN A 23 -0.02 18.90 13.21
CA ASN A 23 -0.03 18.16 11.95
C ASN A 23 0.76 18.81 10.80
N ARG A 24 1.43 19.96 11.01
CA ARG A 24 2.08 20.74 9.93
C ARG A 24 3.22 20.07 9.16
N LYS A 25 3.91 19.07 9.71
CA LYS A 25 5.00 18.43 8.96
C LYS A 25 4.41 17.49 7.91
N PRO A 26 4.67 17.72 6.60
CA PRO A 26 4.18 16.85 5.55
C PRO A 26 4.75 15.46 5.76
N SER A 27 3.88 14.46 5.67
CA SER A 27 4.23 13.06 5.88
C SER A 27 4.82 12.42 4.63
N THR A 28 4.81 13.15 3.51
CA THR A 28 5.45 12.80 2.25
C THR A 28 6.32 13.97 1.80
N VAL A 29 7.62 13.71 1.65
CA VAL A 29 8.60 14.72 1.25
C VAL A 29 9.08 14.41 -0.18
N PRO A 30 8.80 15.28 -1.18
CA PRO A 30 9.32 15.07 -2.53
C PRO A 30 10.85 15.21 -2.54
N ALA A 31 11.53 14.40 -3.34
CA ALA A 31 13.00 14.43 -3.44
C ALA A 31 13.52 15.69 -4.16
N GLY A 32 12.66 16.38 -4.90
CA GLY A 32 12.99 17.62 -5.60
C GLY A 32 11.74 18.33 -6.13
N LYS A 33 11.94 19.39 -6.92
CA LYS A 33 10.87 20.16 -7.56
C LYS A 33 10.68 19.73 -9.01
N GLY A 34 9.43 19.75 -9.47
CA GLY A 34 9.09 19.50 -10.88
C GLY A 34 9.13 18.01 -11.26
N LEU A 35 9.45 17.76 -12.54
CA LEU A 35 9.57 16.42 -13.09
C LEU A 35 10.94 15.82 -12.68
N LEU A 36 10.91 14.75 -11.90
CA LEU A 36 12.09 14.03 -11.40
C LEU A 36 12.39 12.78 -12.23
N VAL A 37 11.34 12.13 -12.75
CA VAL A 37 11.50 11.03 -13.70
C VAL A 37 12.17 11.58 -14.96
N ASP A 38 13.16 10.86 -15.50
CA ASP A 38 13.73 11.21 -16.80
C ASP A 38 12.62 11.13 -17.86
N LYS A 39 12.45 12.21 -18.64
CA LYS A 39 11.42 12.28 -19.68
C LYS A 39 11.62 11.18 -20.73
N ALA A 40 12.85 10.73 -20.97
CA ALA A 40 13.14 9.62 -21.87
C ALA A 40 12.58 8.27 -21.37
N TRP A 41 12.26 8.15 -20.07
CA TRP A 41 11.66 6.94 -19.50
C TRP A 41 10.13 6.96 -19.59
N LEU A 42 9.52 8.13 -19.78
CA LEU A 42 8.07 8.32 -19.86
C LEU A 42 7.57 8.13 -21.30
N VAL A 43 7.74 6.92 -21.83
CA VAL A 43 7.42 6.59 -23.22
C VAL A 43 6.49 5.38 -23.31
N THR A 44 5.54 5.43 -24.23
CA THR A 44 4.68 4.29 -24.58
C THR A 44 5.37 3.41 -25.62
N ASN A 45 5.50 2.12 -25.33
CA ASN A 45 6.07 1.15 -26.25
C ASN A 45 5.14 0.93 -27.45
N GLN A 46 5.62 1.26 -28.66
CA GLN A 46 4.82 1.15 -29.90
C GLN A 46 4.79 -0.28 -30.46
N HIS A 47 5.75 -1.12 -30.09
CA HIS A 47 5.84 -2.51 -30.55
C HIS A 47 6.07 -3.47 -29.37
N PRO A 48 5.03 -3.70 -28.54
CA PRO A 48 5.08 -4.68 -27.45
C PRO A 48 5.28 -6.11 -27.96
N LEU A 49 6.08 -6.87 -27.22
CA LEU A 49 6.29 -8.30 -27.41
C LEU A 49 5.32 -9.14 -26.57
N THR A 50 4.77 -8.56 -25.50
CA THR A 50 3.70 -9.20 -24.71
C THR A 50 2.37 -9.24 -25.50
N PRO A 51 1.50 -10.22 -25.26
CA PRO A 51 0.18 -10.29 -25.89
C PRO A 51 -0.66 -9.03 -25.64
N GLN A 52 -1.50 -8.64 -26.60
CA GLN A 52 -2.32 -7.42 -26.52
C GLN A 52 -3.16 -7.35 -25.23
N ALA A 53 -3.75 -8.46 -24.81
CA ALA A 53 -4.57 -8.55 -23.59
C ALA A 53 -3.77 -8.36 -22.29
N ALA A 54 -2.44 -8.45 -22.33
CA ALA A 54 -1.56 -8.27 -21.17
C ALA A 54 -0.93 -6.87 -21.09
N ILE A 55 -1.14 -6.02 -22.10
CA ILE A 55 -0.57 -4.67 -22.14
C ILE A 55 -1.34 -3.76 -21.17
N ARG A 56 -0.61 -3.03 -20.34
CA ARG A 56 -1.17 -2.01 -19.46
C ARG A 56 -0.60 -0.63 -19.78
N PRO A 57 -1.40 0.44 -19.64
CA PRO A 57 -0.91 1.81 -19.74
C PRO A 57 0.32 2.07 -18.85
N PRO A 58 1.37 2.75 -19.36
CA PRO A 58 2.62 2.98 -18.65
C PRO A 58 2.47 3.85 -17.39
N ASP A 59 1.42 4.66 -17.30
CA ASP A 59 1.13 5.49 -16.13
C ASP A 59 0.72 4.65 -14.91
N GLN A 60 0.22 3.43 -15.11
CA GLN A 60 -0.22 2.56 -14.02
C GLN A 60 0.90 2.22 -13.04
N THR A 61 2.17 2.08 -13.47
CA THR A 61 3.26 1.84 -12.50
C THR A 61 3.35 2.92 -11.40
N PHE A 62 2.93 4.15 -11.69
CA PHE A 62 2.86 5.26 -10.72
C PHE A 62 1.50 5.31 -10.03
N LEU A 63 0.41 5.10 -10.77
CA LEU A 63 -0.95 5.17 -10.24
C LEU A 63 -1.33 3.97 -9.36
N THR A 64 -0.63 2.84 -9.46
CA THR A 64 -0.80 1.67 -8.57
C THR A 64 -0.24 1.95 -7.16
N TYR A 65 0.61 2.97 -6.96
CA TYR A 65 1.16 3.29 -5.63
C TYR A 65 0.09 3.61 -4.56
N PRO A 66 -0.86 4.55 -4.79
CA PRO A 66 -1.93 4.82 -3.84
C PRO A 66 -2.79 3.60 -3.48
N GLU A 67 -3.01 2.68 -4.42
CA GLU A 67 -3.71 1.41 -4.13
C GLU A 67 -2.91 0.55 -3.17
N TRP A 68 -1.62 0.36 -3.43
CA TRP A 68 -0.75 -0.41 -2.55
C TRP A 68 -0.50 0.24 -1.22
N PHE A 69 -0.60 1.57 -1.13
CA PHE A 69 -0.59 2.24 0.16
C PHE A 69 -1.76 1.76 1.05
N LEU A 70 -2.89 1.33 0.47
CA LEU A 70 -3.98 0.68 1.20
C LEU A 70 -3.69 -0.78 1.60
N VAL A 71 -2.55 -1.33 1.20
CA VAL A 71 -1.99 -2.59 1.73
C VAL A 71 -0.92 -2.27 2.78
N PHE A 72 -0.03 -1.31 2.50
CA PHE A 72 1.05 -0.92 3.41
C PHE A 72 0.53 -0.32 4.71
N SER A 73 -0.54 0.46 4.64
CA SER A 73 -1.12 1.12 5.82
C SER A 73 -1.75 0.11 6.80
N PRO A 74 -2.60 -0.84 6.36
CA PRO A 74 -2.98 -2.00 7.17
C PRO A 74 -1.81 -2.86 7.65
N ALA A 75 -0.78 -3.08 6.83
CA ALA A 75 0.41 -3.83 7.26
C ALA A 75 1.11 -3.15 8.44
N GLU A 76 1.20 -1.82 8.43
CA GLU A 76 1.73 -1.05 9.53
C GLU A 76 0.84 -1.13 10.78
N GLN A 77 -0.49 -1.12 10.62
CA GLN A 77 -1.42 -1.39 11.72
C GLN A 77 -1.21 -2.79 12.32
N ALA A 78 -1.16 -3.83 11.49
CA ALA A 78 -0.97 -5.21 11.92
C ALA A 78 0.33 -5.39 12.72
N ASP A 79 1.42 -4.75 12.31
CA ASP A 79 2.67 -4.76 13.04
C ASP A 79 2.58 -3.97 14.36
N TYR A 80 1.95 -2.80 14.35
CA TYR A 80 1.79 -1.96 15.55
C TYR A 80 0.92 -2.65 16.61
N PHE A 81 -0.18 -3.27 16.19
CA PHE A 81 -1.18 -3.87 17.08
C PHE A 81 -0.69 -5.10 17.82
N LYS A 82 0.44 -5.70 17.40
CA LYS A 82 1.08 -6.80 18.14
C LYS A 82 1.50 -6.41 19.56
N THR A 83 1.81 -5.13 19.78
CA THR A 83 2.40 -4.66 21.05
C THR A 83 1.73 -3.41 21.61
N ARG A 84 0.82 -2.78 20.87
CA ARG A 84 0.15 -1.53 21.23
C ARG A 84 -1.30 -1.57 20.81
N THR A 85 -2.16 -0.83 21.49
CA THR A 85 -3.57 -0.72 21.11
C THR A 85 -3.75 0.18 19.87
N SER A 86 -4.89 0.05 19.20
CA SER A 86 -5.25 0.92 18.06
C SER A 86 -5.39 2.40 18.44
N THR A 87 -5.57 2.69 19.73
CA THR A 87 -5.79 4.02 20.29
C THR A 87 -4.70 5.03 19.91
N THR A 88 -3.45 4.57 19.82
CA THR A 88 -2.27 5.43 19.62
C THR A 88 -1.74 5.40 18.17
N PHE A 89 -2.42 4.69 17.27
CA PHE A 89 -2.01 4.59 15.88
C PHE A 89 -2.23 5.90 15.10
N PRO A 90 -1.28 6.33 14.24
CA PRO A 90 -1.31 7.65 13.62
C PRO A 90 -2.16 7.72 12.34
N TYR A 91 -3.44 7.32 12.40
CA TYR A 91 -4.37 7.24 11.24
C TYR A 91 -4.33 8.44 10.27
N LEU A 92 -4.39 9.68 10.78
CA LEU A 92 -4.41 10.86 9.92
C LEU A 92 -3.08 11.11 9.19
N LYS A 93 -1.97 10.57 9.71
CA LYS A 93 -0.67 10.63 9.02
C LYS A 93 -0.64 9.69 7.82
N HIS A 94 -1.33 8.55 7.90
CA HIS A 94 -1.51 7.66 6.76
C HIS A 94 -2.40 8.31 5.68
N VAL A 95 -3.45 9.04 6.07
CA VAL A 95 -4.25 9.83 5.11
C VAL A 95 -3.39 10.88 4.38
N ASP A 96 -2.55 11.61 5.12
CA ASP A 96 -1.61 12.58 4.54
C ASP A 96 -0.57 11.91 3.61
N GLN A 97 -0.09 10.72 3.96
CA GLN A 97 0.81 9.93 3.11
C GLN A 97 0.15 9.47 1.81
N LEU A 98 -1.09 8.97 1.88
CA LEU A 98 -1.85 8.52 0.73
C LEU A 98 -2.04 9.65 -0.29
N TRP A 99 -2.58 10.80 0.16
CA TRP A 99 -2.82 11.94 -0.73
C TRP A 99 -1.53 12.61 -1.20
N GLY A 100 -0.53 12.72 -0.32
CA GLY A 100 0.78 13.27 -0.67
C GLY A 100 1.49 12.45 -1.74
N GLY A 101 1.49 11.12 -1.59
CA GLY A 101 2.07 10.21 -2.56
C GLY A 101 1.31 10.24 -3.90
N TYR A 102 -0.02 10.17 -3.88
CA TYR A 102 -0.84 10.34 -5.10
C TYR A 102 -0.55 11.67 -5.82
N GLY A 103 -0.50 12.77 -5.08
CA GLY A 103 -0.19 14.09 -5.61
C GLY A 103 1.17 14.11 -6.31
N ILE A 104 2.21 13.54 -5.70
CA ILE A 104 3.54 13.47 -6.31
C ILE A 104 3.54 12.57 -7.55
N MET A 105 2.94 11.37 -7.48
CA MET A 105 2.84 10.45 -8.62
C MET A 105 2.17 11.11 -9.82
N TYR A 106 1.02 11.75 -9.62
CA TYR A 106 0.33 12.50 -10.67
C TYR A 106 1.22 13.57 -11.31
N HIS A 107 1.99 14.31 -10.49
CA HIS A 107 2.91 15.33 -11.00
C HIS A 107 4.06 14.76 -11.84
N GLN A 108 4.48 13.52 -11.61
CA GLN A 108 5.52 12.87 -12.39
C GLN A 108 5.04 12.40 -13.76
N ILE A 109 3.75 12.09 -13.91
CA ILE A 109 3.20 11.53 -15.15
C ILE A 109 2.40 12.54 -15.99
N LYS A 110 1.90 13.62 -15.37
CA LYS A 110 1.02 14.58 -16.05
C LYS A 110 1.64 15.14 -17.33
N GLY A 111 0.87 15.11 -18.42
CA GLY A 111 1.30 15.60 -19.73
C GLY A 111 2.27 14.70 -20.49
N ASN A 112 2.70 13.56 -19.94
CA ASN A 112 3.56 12.60 -20.63
C ASN A 112 2.79 11.35 -21.10
N PHE A 113 1.64 11.05 -20.51
CA PHE A 113 0.75 9.96 -20.92
C PHE A 113 -0.68 10.45 -21.15
N ALA A 114 -1.48 9.65 -21.87
CA ALA A 114 -2.91 9.88 -21.98
C ALA A 114 -3.56 9.80 -20.59
N PHE A 115 -4.49 10.70 -20.29
CA PHE A 115 -5.09 10.77 -18.95
C PHE A 115 -6.01 9.57 -18.72
N ASN A 116 -5.65 8.73 -17.75
CA ASN A 116 -6.39 7.53 -17.40
C ASN A 116 -7.53 7.84 -16.41
N THR A 117 -8.61 8.44 -16.92
CA THR A 117 -9.75 8.91 -16.12
C THR A 117 -10.31 7.83 -15.20
N GLY A 118 -10.50 6.61 -15.72
CA GLY A 118 -11.08 5.50 -14.95
C GLY A 118 -10.24 5.16 -13.73
N TYR A 119 -8.93 5.09 -13.90
CA TYR A 119 -7.99 4.76 -12.82
C TYR A 119 -7.89 5.89 -11.80
N HIS A 120 -7.84 7.15 -12.24
CA HIS A 120 -7.91 8.30 -11.34
C HIS A 120 -9.19 8.31 -10.51
N VAL A 121 -10.36 8.11 -11.14
CA VAL A 121 -11.65 8.04 -10.41
C VAL A 121 -11.62 6.91 -9.38
N MET A 122 -11.11 5.73 -9.74
CA MET A 122 -10.96 4.62 -8.81
C MET A 122 -10.09 4.99 -7.61
N ILE A 123 -8.91 5.59 -7.82
CA ILE A 123 -8.04 6.09 -6.73
C ILE A 123 -8.79 7.06 -5.84
N TRP A 124 -9.51 8.03 -6.41
CA TRP A 124 -10.29 9.01 -5.64
C TRP A 124 -11.36 8.35 -4.78
N VAL A 125 -12.03 7.31 -5.28
CA VAL A 125 -13.04 6.55 -4.52
C VAL A 125 -12.39 5.81 -3.34
N ILE A 126 -11.33 5.04 -3.58
CA ILE A 126 -10.67 4.25 -2.52
C ILE A 126 -9.92 5.13 -1.51
N ALA A 127 -9.30 6.22 -1.96
CA ALA A 127 -8.62 7.16 -1.08
C ALA A 127 -9.63 8.02 -0.28
N GLY A 128 -10.75 8.38 -0.90
CA GLY A 128 -11.87 9.05 -0.24
C GLY A 128 -12.48 8.20 0.86
N SER A 129 -12.80 6.93 0.58
CA SER A 129 -13.34 6.01 1.59
C SER A 129 -12.36 5.77 2.74
N THR A 130 -11.08 5.59 2.44
CA THR A 130 -10.01 5.47 3.45
C THR A 130 -9.89 6.73 4.31
N THR A 131 -10.01 7.92 3.71
CA THR A 131 -9.99 9.19 4.43
C THR A 131 -11.13 9.28 5.44
N VAL A 132 -12.33 8.85 5.05
CA VAL A 132 -13.50 8.80 5.94
C VAL A 132 -13.29 7.77 7.05
N GLU A 133 -12.89 6.54 6.70
CA GLU A 133 -12.61 5.48 7.69
C GLU A 133 -11.59 5.96 8.72
N TYR A 134 -10.40 6.38 8.29
CA TYR A 134 -9.31 6.78 9.18
C TYR A 134 -9.62 8.08 9.94
N GLY A 135 -10.44 8.97 9.37
CA GLY A 135 -10.97 10.13 10.07
C GLY A 135 -11.85 9.73 11.26
N ILE A 136 -12.79 8.80 11.03
CA ILE A 136 -13.66 8.24 12.07
C ILE A 136 -12.81 7.50 13.12
N LYS A 137 -11.88 6.63 12.69
CA LYS A 137 -10.97 5.91 13.60
C LYS A 137 -10.19 6.88 14.47
N SER A 138 -9.54 7.88 13.86
CA SER A 138 -8.74 8.86 14.60
C SER A 138 -9.57 9.64 15.62
N PHE A 139 -10.77 10.09 15.25
CA PHE A 139 -11.67 10.80 16.15
C PHE A 139 -12.13 9.92 17.32
N TYR A 140 -12.61 8.72 17.01
CA TYR A 140 -13.09 7.75 17.99
C TYR A 140 -11.99 7.36 18.98
N GLU A 141 -10.80 7.03 18.48
CA GLU A 141 -9.66 6.65 19.32
C GLU A 141 -9.14 7.80 20.18
N THR A 142 -9.21 9.04 19.67
CA THR A 142 -8.78 10.23 20.44
C THR A 142 -9.67 10.51 21.65
N ILE A 143 -10.96 10.13 21.57
CA ILE A 143 -11.95 10.45 22.60
C ILE A 143 -12.28 9.21 23.43
N VAL A 144 -12.92 8.22 22.80
CA VAL A 144 -13.43 7.03 23.47
C VAL A 144 -12.28 6.08 23.75
N GLY A 145 -11.49 5.75 22.72
CA GLY A 145 -10.36 4.85 22.84
C GLY A 145 -9.37 5.29 23.91
N ARG A 146 -9.05 6.59 23.98
CA ARG A 146 -8.13 7.15 24.99
C ARG A 146 -8.64 7.01 26.43
N VAL A 147 -9.95 7.12 26.64
CA VAL A 147 -10.53 6.99 27.99
C VAL A 147 -10.60 5.52 28.43
N THR A 148 -10.82 4.61 27.48
CA THR A 148 -10.94 3.18 27.77
C THR A 148 -9.63 2.42 27.66
N ASP A 149 -8.56 3.01 27.13
CA ASP A 149 -7.30 2.34 26.80
C ASP A 149 -6.64 1.60 27.97
N THR A 150 -5.81 0.61 27.65
CA THR A 150 -4.87 0.05 28.62
C THR A 150 -3.65 0.95 28.77
N ARG A 151 -3.01 0.95 29.93
CA ARG A 151 -1.80 1.75 30.14
C ARG A 151 -0.59 1.08 29.50
N PRO A 152 0.45 1.85 29.12
CA PRO A 152 1.71 1.26 28.66
C PRO A 152 2.27 0.26 29.68
N GLY A 153 2.54 -0.96 29.21
CA GLY A 153 3.05 -2.06 30.05
C GLY A 153 1.98 -2.95 30.69
N GLU A 154 0.70 -2.57 30.61
CA GLU A 154 -0.41 -3.46 30.97
C GLU A 154 -0.70 -4.43 29.82
N GLU A 155 -1.23 -5.61 30.16
CA GLU A 155 -1.64 -6.59 29.16
C GLU A 155 -2.84 -6.05 28.35
N MET A 156 -2.74 -6.14 27.02
CA MET A 156 -3.84 -5.78 26.12
C MET A 156 -5.02 -6.73 26.32
N THR A 157 -6.23 -6.20 26.19
CA THR A 157 -7.45 -7.01 26.30
C THR A 157 -7.53 -8.10 25.23
N ALA A 158 -8.33 -9.14 25.48
CA ALA A 158 -8.56 -10.20 24.49
C ALA A 158 -9.11 -9.65 23.17
N GLU A 159 -9.89 -8.57 23.21
CA GLU A 159 -10.43 -7.85 22.06
C GLU A 159 -9.35 -7.06 21.30
N ASP A 160 -8.43 -6.40 21.98
CA ASP A 160 -7.28 -5.74 21.34
C ASP A 160 -6.34 -6.77 20.70
N GLN A 161 -6.08 -7.90 21.38
CA GLN A 161 -5.31 -9.00 20.81
C GLN A 161 -6.03 -9.67 19.63
N PHE A 162 -7.37 -9.77 19.67
CA PHE A 162 -8.17 -10.21 18.54
C PHE A 162 -7.99 -9.24 17.37
N ASN A 163 -8.08 -7.92 17.60
CA ASN A 163 -7.89 -6.92 16.56
C ASN A 163 -6.52 -7.05 15.87
N ALA A 164 -5.46 -7.28 16.65
CA ALA A 164 -4.11 -7.52 16.11
C ALA A 164 -4.05 -8.75 15.19
N ARG A 165 -4.66 -9.87 15.59
CA ARG A 165 -4.73 -11.10 14.79
C ARG A 165 -5.59 -10.94 13.54
N TYR A 166 -6.73 -10.25 13.68
CA TYR A 166 -7.63 -9.91 12.58
C TYR A 166 -6.90 -9.07 11.54
N GLU A 167 -6.28 -7.95 11.94
CA GLU A 167 -5.58 -7.05 11.02
C GLU A 167 -4.43 -7.77 10.30
N HIS A 168 -3.67 -8.59 11.00
CA HIS A 168 -2.62 -9.41 10.39
C HIS A 168 -3.17 -10.39 9.33
N SER A 169 -4.28 -11.05 9.64
CA SER A 169 -4.93 -11.99 8.72
C SER A 169 -5.54 -11.27 7.51
N TYR A 170 -6.07 -10.07 7.73
CA TYR A 170 -6.60 -9.20 6.69
C TYR A 170 -5.49 -8.75 5.73
N VAL A 171 -4.35 -8.28 6.25
CA VAL A 171 -3.17 -7.89 5.45
C VAL A 171 -2.70 -9.04 4.56
N LYS A 172 -2.54 -10.23 5.13
CA LYS A 172 -2.12 -11.43 4.38
C LYS A 172 -3.06 -11.77 3.23
N PHE A 173 -4.34 -11.46 3.37
CA PHE A 173 -5.33 -11.66 2.32
C PHE A 173 -5.22 -10.60 1.22
N ILE A 174 -5.16 -9.31 1.59
CA ILE A 174 -5.15 -8.20 0.63
C ILE A 174 -3.82 -8.03 -0.13
N GLU A 175 -2.76 -8.72 0.31
CA GLU A 175 -1.52 -8.88 -0.45
C GLU A 175 -1.73 -9.63 -1.79
N ALA A 176 -2.83 -10.39 -1.92
CA ALA A 176 -3.11 -11.24 -3.09
C ALA A 176 -4.52 -11.08 -3.67
N LEU A 177 -5.53 -10.81 -2.83
CA LEU A 177 -6.93 -10.82 -3.22
C LEU A 177 -7.65 -9.50 -2.88
N PRO A 178 -8.67 -9.10 -3.65
CA PRO A 178 -9.43 -7.89 -3.36
C PRO A 178 -10.12 -7.94 -2.00
N TRP A 179 -10.01 -6.88 -1.21
CA TRP A 179 -10.47 -6.82 0.19
C TRP A 179 -11.93 -7.21 0.41
N TYR A 180 -12.81 -6.94 -0.56
CA TYR A 180 -14.25 -7.21 -0.46
C TYR A 180 -14.59 -8.72 -0.46
N GLN A 181 -13.61 -9.57 -0.76
CA GLN A 181 -13.72 -11.03 -0.67
C GLN A 181 -13.32 -11.58 0.70
N TYR A 182 -12.79 -10.75 1.60
CA TYR A 182 -12.38 -11.18 2.93
C TYR A 182 -13.59 -11.54 3.81
N ASP A 183 -13.51 -12.65 4.55
CA ASP A 183 -14.63 -13.14 5.37
C ASP A 183 -14.75 -12.39 6.71
N PHE A 184 -15.28 -11.17 6.64
CA PHE A 184 -15.56 -10.34 7.82
C PHE A 184 -16.61 -10.97 8.75
N ASN A 185 -17.54 -11.79 8.22
CA ASN A 185 -18.56 -12.46 9.03
C ASN A 185 -17.94 -13.55 9.93
N HIS A 186 -16.96 -14.30 9.42
CA HIS A 186 -16.19 -15.23 10.23
C HIS A 186 -15.44 -14.51 11.35
N GLN A 187 -14.80 -13.38 11.05
CA GLN A 187 -14.12 -12.56 12.07
C GLN A 187 -15.10 -12.04 13.12
N LEU A 188 -16.30 -11.61 12.72
CA LEU A 188 -17.33 -11.16 13.66
C LEU A 188 -17.74 -12.28 14.62
N LYS A 189 -17.98 -13.50 14.11
CA LYS A 189 -18.26 -14.67 14.95
C LYS A 189 -17.10 -14.97 15.90
N ALA A 190 -15.86 -14.92 15.38
CA ALA A 190 -14.66 -15.17 16.17
C ALA A 190 -14.46 -14.12 17.28
N LEU A 191 -14.78 -12.84 17.05
CA LEU A 191 -14.76 -11.80 18.08
C LEU A 191 -15.64 -12.20 19.27
N TRP A 192 -16.89 -12.59 19.01
CA TRP A 192 -17.85 -12.91 20.07
C TRP A 192 -17.60 -14.27 20.74
N SER A 193 -17.07 -15.25 20.02
CA SER A 193 -16.80 -16.59 20.56
C SER A 193 -15.44 -16.72 21.26
N ASN A 194 -14.42 -15.98 20.81
CA ASN A 194 -13.03 -16.20 21.24
C ASN A 194 -12.49 -15.10 22.17
N THR A 195 -13.33 -14.16 22.59
CA THR A 195 -12.96 -13.14 23.58
C THR A 195 -13.85 -13.25 24.82
N SER A 196 -13.26 -13.55 25.98
CA SER A 196 -14.01 -13.61 27.24
C SER A 196 -14.49 -12.22 27.65
N LEU A 197 -15.66 -12.09 28.28
CA LEU A 197 -16.11 -10.83 28.90
C LEU A 197 -15.56 -10.62 30.32
N SER A 198 -15.00 -11.65 30.96
CA SER A 198 -14.41 -11.56 32.30
C SER A 198 -12.96 -11.08 32.26
N GLY A 199 -12.45 -10.52 33.36
CA GLY A 199 -11.06 -10.07 33.48
C GLY A 199 -10.91 -8.54 33.59
N PRO A 200 -9.66 -8.04 33.61
CA PRO A 200 -9.37 -6.62 33.80
C PRO A 200 -9.83 -5.77 32.59
N HIS A 201 -9.89 -4.46 32.79
CA HIS A 201 -10.24 -3.47 31.76
C HIS A 201 -11.63 -3.67 31.12
N LEU A 202 -12.66 -4.03 31.91
CA LEU A 202 -14.02 -4.27 31.42
C LEU A 202 -14.56 -3.17 30.49
N LEU A 203 -14.28 -1.89 30.80
CA LEU A 203 -14.66 -0.77 29.93
C LEU A 203 -14.01 -0.85 28.54
N ARG A 204 -12.71 -1.16 28.46
CA ARG A 204 -12.00 -1.39 27.18
C ARG A 204 -12.60 -2.54 26.41
N LYS A 205 -12.90 -3.65 27.09
CA LYS A 205 -13.44 -4.86 26.46
C LYS A 205 -14.79 -4.62 25.80
N LEU A 206 -15.72 -4.01 26.54
CA LEU A 206 -17.05 -3.67 26.03
C LEU A 206 -16.96 -2.67 24.87
N GLU A 207 -16.11 -1.66 25.03
CA GLU A 207 -15.89 -0.63 24.03
C GLU A 207 -15.29 -1.20 22.74
N ARG A 208 -14.21 -1.98 22.82
CA ARG A 208 -13.60 -2.65 21.67
C ARG A 208 -14.55 -3.59 20.97
N ARG A 209 -15.36 -4.33 21.73
CA ARG A 209 -16.34 -5.25 21.15
C ARG A 209 -17.41 -4.51 20.36
N TYR A 210 -17.91 -3.39 20.87
CA TYR A 210 -18.82 -2.51 20.14
C TYR A 210 -18.18 -1.95 18.86
N TYR A 211 -16.97 -1.40 18.98
CA TYR A 211 -16.24 -0.80 17.87
C TYR A 211 -15.96 -1.83 16.75
N LEU A 212 -15.34 -2.96 17.10
CA LEU A 212 -14.98 -4.01 16.14
C LEU A 212 -16.21 -4.69 15.53
N THR A 213 -17.29 -4.86 16.30
CA THR A 213 -18.56 -5.36 15.74
C THR A 213 -19.10 -4.42 14.67
N THR A 214 -19.10 -3.12 14.95
CA THR A 214 -19.56 -2.10 14.01
C THR A 214 -18.70 -2.09 12.75
N GLU A 215 -17.38 -2.11 12.89
CA GLU A 215 -16.45 -2.16 11.76
C GLU A 215 -16.65 -3.41 10.89
N LEU A 216 -16.69 -4.60 11.50
CA LEU A 216 -16.82 -5.87 10.77
C LEU A 216 -18.18 -5.96 10.06
N LEU A 217 -19.26 -5.47 10.68
CA LEU A 217 -20.59 -5.42 10.03
C LEU A 217 -20.60 -4.47 8.83
N ILE A 218 -20.03 -3.27 8.96
CA ILE A 218 -19.95 -2.29 7.87
C ILE A 218 -19.10 -2.86 6.73
N LYS A 219 -17.92 -3.42 7.03
CA LYS A 219 -17.02 -4.02 6.02
C LYS A 219 -17.66 -5.23 5.34
N SER A 220 -18.38 -6.06 6.09
CA SER A 220 -19.15 -7.19 5.53
C SER A 220 -20.23 -6.72 4.57
N GLY A 221 -21.09 -5.78 4.99
CA GLY A 221 -22.17 -5.25 4.16
C GLY A 221 -21.65 -4.51 2.91
N TYR A 222 -20.62 -3.68 3.08
CA TYR A 222 -20.03 -2.93 1.97
C TYR A 222 -19.28 -3.85 0.99
N GLY A 223 -18.49 -4.80 1.51
CA GLY A 223 -17.81 -5.79 0.69
C GLY A 223 -18.79 -6.63 -0.14
N TRP A 224 -19.91 -7.04 0.46
CA TRP A 224 -20.98 -7.74 -0.26
C TRP A 224 -21.59 -6.88 -1.40
N LEU A 225 -21.90 -5.60 -1.14
CA LEU A 225 -22.43 -4.69 -2.16
C LEU A 225 -21.44 -4.49 -3.33
N ILE A 226 -20.16 -4.28 -3.04
CA ILE A 226 -19.13 -4.19 -4.10
C ILE A 226 -18.98 -5.53 -4.82
N GLY A 227 -19.02 -6.66 -4.11
CA GLY A 227 -18.92 -7.98 -4.72
C GLY A 227 -20.03 -8.25 -5.73
N LEU A 228 -21.25 -7.74 -5.50
CA LEU A 228 -22.33 -7.78 -6.48
C LEU A 228 -22.08 -6.88 -7.69
N GLY A 229 -21.62 -5.64 -7.46
CA GLY A 229 -21.37 -4.66 -8.53
C GLY A 229 -20.14 -4.94 -9.40
N THR A 230 -19.10 -5.55 -8.83
CA THR A 230 -17.86 -5.88 -9.56
C THR A 230 -18.01 -7.10 -10.46
N LYS A 231 -18.74 -8.13 -10.01
CA LYS A 231 -19.07 -9.30 -10.84
C LYS A 231 -19.87 -8.94 -12.10
N SER A 232 -20.59 -7.81 -12.08
CA SER A 232 -21.38 -7.34 -13.22
C SER A 232 -20.68 -6.28 -14.08
N ALA A 233 -19.59 -5.66 -13.60
CA ALA A 233 -18.99 -4.49 -14.25
C ALA A 233 -17.49 -4.59 -14.61
N TYR A 234 -16.72 -5.51 -14.00
CA TYR A 234 -15.27 -5.61 -14.20
C TYR A 234 -14.83 -7.03 -14.52
N GLU A 235 -13.88 -7.16 -15.45
CA GLU A 235 -13.18 -8.43 -15.68
C GLU A 235 -12.41 -8.85 -14.42
N THR A 236 -12.33 -10.17 -14.18
CA THR A 236 -11.56 -10.74 -13.07
C THR A 236 -10.13 -10.23 -13.11
N ALA A 237 -9.66 -9.67 -12.00
CA ALA A 237 -8.28 -9.19 -11.89
C ALA A 237 -7.29 -10.30 -12.29
N SER A 238 -6.46 -10.04 -13.30
CA SER A 238 -5.44 -11.00 -13.72
C SER A 238 -4.44 -11.20 -12.59
N LEU A 239 -4.25 -12.43 -12.14
CA LEU A 239 -3.25 -12.79 -11.11
C LEU A 239 -1.84 -12.97 -11.70
N GLN A 240 -1.70 -12.80 -13.02
CA GLN A 240 -0.43 -12.92 -13.73
C GLN A 240 -0.14 -11.68 -14.58
N THR A 241 1.14 -11.42 -14.81
CA THR A 241 1.63 -10.36 -15.69
C THR A 241 2.63 -10.92 -16.68
N ALA A 242 2.50 -10.53 -17.94
CA ALA A 242 3.40 -10.97 -19.00
C ALA A 242 4.71 -10.19 -18.92
N VAL A 243 5.82 -10.91 -18.94
CA VAL A 243 7.18 -10.36 -18.84
C VAL A 243 8.03 -10.96 -19.94
N VAL A 244 8.86 -10.11 -20.57
CA VAL A 244 9.88 -10.55 -21.52
C VAL A 244 11.25 -10.42 -20.88
N MET A 245 11.96 -11.55 -20.80
CA MET A 245 13.27 -11.69 -20.17
C MET A 245 14.34 -11.93 -21.23
N ASP A 246 15.58 -11.59 -20.92
CA ASP A 246 16.73 -11.85 -21.80
C ASP A 246 17.09 -13.34 -21.87
N LYS A 247 16.87 -14.09 -20.78
CA LYS A 247 17.11 -15.54 -20.66
C LYS A 247 16.32 -16.14 -19.49
N LEU A 248 16.33 -17.47 -19.39
CA LEU A 248 15.85 -18.19 -18.21
C LEU A 248 17.01 -18.34 -17.22
N PRO A 249 16.73 -18.36 -15.90
CA PRO A 249 17.76 -18.65 -14.91
C PRO A 249 18.23 -20.10 -15.08
N ALA A 250 19.51 -20.29 -15.41
CA ALA A 250 20.07 -21.62 -15.64
C ALA A 250 20.18 -22.40 -14.32
N GLY A 251 19.76 -23.68 -14.33
CA GLY A 251 19.93 -24.59 -13.20
C GLY A 251 19.02 -24.32 -11.98
N GLN A 252 18.02 -23.45 -12.12
CA GLN A 252 17.07 -23.14 -11.06
C GLN A 252 15.67 -23.64 -11.39
N ASP A 253 15.00 -24.23 -10.40
CA ASP A 253 13.57 -24.55 -10.53
C ASP A 253 12.73 -23.26 -10.43
N THR A 254 12.09 -22.90 -11.55
CA THR A 254 11.18 -21.76 -11.66
C THR A 254 9.72 -22.17 -11.79
N THR A 255 9.40 -23.47 -11.72
CA THR A 255 8.06 -24.01 -12.03
C THR A 255 6.95 -23.42 -11.15
N GLY A 256 7.29 -23.00 -9.92
CA GLY A 256 6.36 -22.41 -8.97
C GLY A 256 5.96 -20.95 -9.22
N PHE A 257 6.67 -20.21 -10.08
CA PHE A 257 6.41 -18.77 -10.27
C PHE A 257 6.69 -18.21 -11.67
N VAL A 258 7.22 -19.02 -12.59
CA VAL A 258 7.37 -18.66 -14.01
C VAL A 258 6.49 -19.61 -14.82
N HIS A 259 5.49 -19.06 -15.48
CA HIS A 259 4.48 -19.84 -16.20
C HIS A 259 4.44 -19.46 -17.68
N GLN A 260 3.84 -20.33 -18.52
CA GLN A 260 3.57 -20.04 -19.94
C GLN A 260 4.81 -19.56 -20.72
N ILE A 261 5.94 -20.24 -20.53
CA ILE A 261 7.22 -19.89 -21.16
C ILE A 261 7.15 -20.08 -22.67
N LYS A 262 7.55 -19.05 -23.42
CA LYS A 262 7.69 -19.05 -24.88
C LYS A 262 8.98 -18.34 -25.28
N ILE A 263 9.82 -19.02 -26.06
CA ILE A 263 11.00 -18.41 -26.69
C ILE A 263 10.54 -17.64 -27.93
N LEU A 264 10.91 -16.37 -28.02
CA LEU A 264 10.59 -15.48 -29.13
C LEU A 264 11.65 -15.57 -30.24
N PRO A 265 11.35 -15.17 -31.50
CA PRO A 265 12.29 -15.28 -32.61
C PRO A 265 13.62 -14.54 -32.42
N ASN A 266 13.65 -13.51 -31.57
CA ASN A 266 14.85 -12.74 -31.22
C ASN A 266 15.66 -13.36 -30.06
N GLY A 267 15.31 -14.58 -29.60
CA GLY A 267 15.97 -15.28 -28.50
C GLY A 267 15.53 -14.86 -27.10
N THR A 268 14.71 -13.81 -26.95
CA THR A 268 14.14 -13.41 -25.66
C THR A 268 13.01 -14.36 -25.24
N ILE A 269 12.62 -14.29 -23.97
CA ILE A 269 11.71 -15.25 -23.36
C ILE A 269 10.49 -14.53 -22.83
N LEU A 270 9.34 -14.81 -23.41
CA LEU A 270 8.04 -14.40 -22.90
C LEU A 270 7.58 -15.41 -21.84
N ALA A 271 7.20 -14.93 -20.67
CA ALA A 271 6.61 -15.75 -19.62
C ALA A 271 5.62 -14.93 -18.78
N ASN A 272 4.81 -15.62 -17.99
CA ASN A 272 3.93 -15.02 -17.00
C ASN A 272 4.54 -15.15 -15.60
N LEU A 273 4.61 -14.03 -14.89
CA LEU A 273 4.97 -13.97 -13.48
C LEU A 273 3.71 -13.71 -12.63
N PRO A 274 3.69 -14.11 -11.34
CA PRO A 274 2.61 -13.75 -10.43
C PRO A 274 2.56 -12.23 -10.24
N ARG A 275 1.35 -11.69 -10.03
CA ARG A 275 1.14 -10.26 -9.71
C ARG A 275 1.18 -9.97 -8.22
N TYR A 276 1.03 -8.69 -7.91
CA TYR A 276 0.86 -8.17 -6.56
C TYR A 276 2.10 -8.41 -5.71
N ALA A 277 1.96 -8.78 -4.43
CA ALA A 277 3.09 -8.95 -3.54
C ALA A 277 4.10 -9.99 -4.07
N GLU A 278 3.62 -11.03 -4.73
CA GLU A 278 4.45 -12.10 -5.30
C GLU A 278 5.28 -11.66 -6.51
N PHE A 279 4.89 -10.59 -7.20
CA PHE A 279 5.69 -10.05 -8.31
C PHE A 279 7.07 -9.62 -7.83
N ASN A 280 7.14 -8.92 -6.69
CA ASN A 280 8.40 -8.50 -6.06
C ASN A 280 9.32 -9.70 -5.80
N ASN A 281 8.77 -10.77 -5.23
CA ASN A 281 9.50 -12.00 -4.95
C ASN A 281 10.04 -12.63 -6.24
N ALA A 282 9.21 -12.72 -7.27
CA ALA A 282 9.58 -13.30 -8.56
C ALA A 282 10.71 -12.50 -9.24
N VAL A 283 10.56 -11.18 -9.41
CA VAL A 283 11.56 -10.37 -10.11
C VAL A 283 12.87 -10.25 -9.33
N SER A 284 12.81 -10.20 -7.99
CA SER A 284 14.01 -10.18 -7.14
C SER A 284 14.78 -11.49 -7.21
N LYS A 285 14.07 -12.64 -7.23
CA LYS A 285 14.71 -13.96 -7.42
C LYS A 285 15.36 -14.05 -8.80
N LEU A 286 14.67 -13.65 -9.86
CA LEU A 286 15.19 -13.66 -11.23
C LEU A 286 16.42 -12.75 -11.38
N ALA A 287 16.35 -11.52 -10.85
CA ALA A 287 17.47 -10.57 -10.88
C ALA A 287 18.73 -11.11 -10.18
N LYS A 288 18.58 -11.79 -9.03
CA LYS A 288 19.68 -12.45 -8.31
C LYS A 288 20.36 -13.54 -9.14
N HIS A 289 19.63 -14.18 -10.05
CA HIS A 289 20.15 -15.20 -10.96
C HIS A 289 20.58 -14.62 -12.31
N GLY A 290 20.77 -13.29 -12.36
CA GLY A 290 21.32 -12.60 -13.52
C GLY A 290 20.36 -12.50 -14.71
N VAL A 291 19.05 -12.67 -14.49
CA VAL A 291 18.01 -12.47 -15.51
C VAL A 291 17.71 -10.98 -15.63
N GLY A 292 17.76 -10.46 -16.85
CA GLY A 292 17.37 -9.11 -17.21
C GLY A 292 15.93 -9.06 -17.75
N PHE A 293 15.29 -7.91 -17.57
CA PHE A 293 13.93 -7.65 -18.05
C PHE A 293 13.96 -6.69 -19.21
N THR A 294 13.22 -6.99 -20.27
CA THR A 294 13.13 -6.14 -21.47
C THR A 294 11.76 -5.51 -21.63
N GLU A 295 10.71 -6.18 -21.14
CA GLU A 295 9.33 -5.69 -21.19
C GLU A 295 8.52 -6.27 -20.02
N ILE A 296 7.67 -5.46 -19.38
CA ILE A 296 6.72 -5.89 -18.34
C ILE A 296 5.35 -5.29 -18.68
N ALA A 297 4.32 -6.11 -18.81
CA ALA A 297 2.97 -5.70 -19.18
C ALA A 297 2.92 -4.76 -20.42
N GLY A 298 3.77 -5.03 -21.42
CA GLY A 298 3.87 -4.22 -22.64
C GLY A 298 4.83 -3.04 -22.56
N ASN A 299 5.39 -2.72 -21.39
CA ASN A 299 6.15 -1.50 -21.16
C ASN A 299 7.66 -1.76 -21.06
N LYS A 300 8.47 -0.83 -21.59
CA LYS A 300 9.94 -0.83 -21.54
C LYS A 300 10.52 0.37 -20.78
N GLY A 301 9.69 1.38 -20.55
CA GLY A 301 10.05 2.66 -19.97
C GLY A 301 10.17 2.62 -18.45
N ALA A 302 9.69 3.67 -17.80
CA ALA A 302 9.73 3.82 -16.35
C ALA A 302 8.96 2.71 -15.64
N ILE A 303 9.57 2.10 -14.62
CA ILE A 303 8.93 1.22 -13.63
C ILE A 303 9.27 1.73 -12.24
N MET A 304 8.23 1.89 -11.41
CA MET A 304 8.35 2.33 -10.04
C MET A 304 8.62 1.14 -9.11
N LEU A 305 9.25 1.41 -7.98
CA LEU A 305 9.29 0.56 -6.81
C LEU A 305 9.33 1.40 -5.53
N THR A 306 8.87 0.83 -4.42
CA THR A 306 9.12 1.39 -3.08
C THR A 306 10.09 0.48 -2.34
N VAL A 307 10.95 1.10 -1.53
CA VAL A 307 11.90 0.41 -0.67
C VAL A 307 11.78 0.91 0.75
N LEU A 308 12.06 0.05 1.73
CA LEU A 308 12.17 0.38 3.14
C LEU A 308 13.63 0.43 3.55
N THR A 309 14.06 1.55 4.12
CA THR A 309 15.43 1.73 4.58
C THR A 309 15.55 2.79 5.68
N ASP A 310 16.53 2.62 6.56
CA ASP A 310 17.01 3.61 7.52
C ASP A 310 18.22 4.41 7.00
N LYS A 311 18.68 4.09 5.78
CA LYS A 311 19.84 4.71 5.13
C LYS A 311 19.43 5.81 4.16
N TYR A 312 20.35 6.74 3.92
CA TYR A 312 20.24 7.66 2.79
C TYR A 312 20.56 6.93 1.48
N LEU A 313 19.69 7.08 0.47
CA LEU A 313 19.91 6.50 -0.85
C LEU A 313 20.58 7.54 -1.77
N ASN A 314 21.75 7.19 -2.30
CA ASN A 314 22.46 8.02 -3.27
C ASN A 314 21.89 7.82 -4.68
N VAL A 315 21.30 8.88 -5.24
CA VAL A 315 20.79 8.85 -6.63
C VAL A 315 21.91 8.48 -7.60
N THR A 316 21.70 7.45 -8.40
CA THR A 316 22.63 7.03 -9.46
C THR A 316 22.08 7.38 -10.84
N GLY A 317 22.82 7.07 -11.92
CA GLY A 317 22.28 7.14 -13.27
C GLY A 317 21.15 6.14 -13.55
N ASN A 318 21.06 5.07 -12.75
CA ASN A 318 20.16 3.94 -13.03
C ASN A 318 18.76 4.13 -12.43
N TYR A 319 18.59 5.01 -11.44
CA TYR A 319 17.30 5.26 -10.82
C TYR A 319 17.17 6.70 -10.31
N LYS A 320 15.94 7.17 -10.08
CA LYS A 320 15.62 8.46 -9.44
C LYS A 320 14.77 8.21 -8.20
N ILE A 321 14.91 9.10 -7.21
CA ILE A 321 14.03 9.12 -6.03
C ILE A 321 12.91 10.12 -6.30
N LEU A 322 11.68 9.73 -6.00
CA LEU A 322 10.49 10.56 -6.20
C LEU A 322 10.07 11.25 -4.90
N PHE A 323 9.97 10.47 -3.82
CA PHE A 323 9.63 10.98 -2.49
C PHE A 323 10.10 10.04 -1.37
N THR A 324 10.06 10.56 -0.15
CA THR A 324 10.32 9.82 1.08
C THR A 324 9.16 10.00 2.06
N GLN A 325 8.78 8.92 2.74
CA GLN A 325 7.76 8.87 3.77
C GLN A 325 8.32 8.13 4.99
N PRO A 326 8.22 8.69 6.21
CA PRO A 326 8.58 7.94 7.42
C PRO A 326 7.54 6.83 7.67
N VAL A 327 8.00 5.68 8.15
CA VAL A 327 7.11 4.66 8.73
C VAL A 327 6.86 5.08 10.18
N PHE A 328 5.72 5.73 10.46
CA PHE A 328 5.50 6.44 11.73
C PHE A 328 5.57 5.53 12.96
N THR A 329 5.30 4.25 12.79
CA THR A 329 5.37 3.25 13.85
C THR A 329 6.77 2.66 14.08
N LYS A 330 7.70 2.89 13.15
CA LYS A 330 9.09 2.38 13.18
C LYS A 330 10.08 3.55 13.00
N PRO A 331 10.45 4.25 14.09
CA PRO A 331 11.36 5.39 14.03
C PRO A 331 12.65 5.09 13.28
N GLY A 332 13.07 6.00 12.40
CA GLY A 332 14.26 5.84 11.56
C GLY A 332 14.01 5.11 10.24
N LEU A 333 12.97 4.26 10.16
CA LEU A 333 12.62 3.56 8.93
C LEU A 333 11.83 4.47 7.99
N ASN A 334 12.22 4.51 6.73
CA ASN A 334 11.55 5.29 5.69
C ASN A 334 11.14 4.41 4.52
N ARG A 335 9.96 4.68 3.98
CA ARG A 335 9.55 4.27 2.65
C ARG A 335 10.05 5.29 1.63
N VAL A 336 10.83 4.83 0.66
CA VAL A 336 11.38 5.66 -0.40
C VAL A 336 10.83 5.18 -1.73
N ALA A 337 10.17 6.08 -2.46
CA ALA A 337 9.69 5.82 -3.81
C ALA A 337 10.81 6.05 -4.81
N VAL A 338 11.11 5.02 -5.60
CA VAL A 338 12.18 4.99 -6.58
C VAL A 338 11.57 4.68 -7.95
N VAL A 339 12.17 5.21 -9.01
CA VAL A 339 11.83 4.89 -10.39
C VAL A 339 13.09 4.54 -11.16
N THR A 340 13.01 3.52 -12.00
CA THR A 340 14.07 3.06 -12.91
C THR A 340 13.44 2.74 -14.27
N THR A 341 14.20 2.27 -15.25
CA THR A 341 13.65 1.65 -16.46
C THR A 341 13.49 0.15 -16.26
N VAL A 342 12.60 -0.49 -17.02
CA VAL A 342 12.46 -1.97 -17.03
C VAL A 342 13.80 -2.64 -17.30
N LYS A 343 14.58 -2.10 -18.24
CA LYS A 343 15.93 -2.59 -18.58
C LYS A 343 16.88 -2.57 -17.37
N ASN A 344 16.82 -1.52 -16.56
CA ASN A 344 17.71 -1.34 -15.41
C ASN A 344 17.17 -1.99 -14.12
N LEU A 345 15.95 -2.55 -14.14
CA LEU A 345 15.29 -3.08 -12.95
C LEU A 345 16.15 -4.13 -12.23
N ALA A 346 16.67 -5.13 -12.94
CA ALA A 346 17.48 -6.18 -12.33
C ALA A 346 18.74 -5.62 -11.64
N THR A 347 19.42 -4.66 -12.26
CA THR A 347 20.60 -3.98 -11.68
C THR A 347 20.23 -3.20 -10.43
N VAL A 348 19.12 -2.46 -10.45
CA VAL A 348 18.65 -1.68 -9.29
C VAL A 348 18.23 -2.59 -8.13
N LEU A 349 17.50 -3.67 -8.40
CA LEU A 349 17.13 -4.66 -7.39
C LEU A 349 18.36 -5.29 -6.73
N ASN A 350 19.35 -5.71 -7.53
CA ASN A 350 20.59 -6.29 -7.01
C ASN A 350 21.41 -5.28 -6.19
N THR A 351 21.41 -4.00 -6.59
CA THR A 351 22.07 -2.92 -5.83
C THR A 351 21.44 -2.79 -4.44
N PHE A 352 20.11 -2.66 -4.37
CA PHE A 352 19.40 -2.54 -3.10
C PHE A 352 19.54 -3.77 -2.22
N ILE A 353 19.49 -4.98 -2.79
CA ILE A 353 19.75 -6.22 -2.06
C ILE A 353 21.15 -6.22 -1.45
N THR A 354 22.17 -5.82 -2.23
CA THR A 354 23.57 -5.76 -1.76
C THR A 354 23.76 -4.71 -0.67
N ASP A 355 23.09 -3.57 -0.79
CA ASP A 355 23.13 -2.47 0.18
C ASP A 355 22.25 -2.72 1.43
N ASN A 356 21.65 -3.91 1.55
CA ASN A 356 20.72 -4.28 2.62
C ASN A 356 19.52 -3.29 2.73
N VAL A 357 18.99 -2.89 1.58
CA VAL A 357 17.77 -2.09 1.42
C VAL A 357 16.63 -3.05 1.09
N THR A 358 15.55 -3.01 1.89
CA THR A 358 14.41 -3.92 1.68
C THR A 358 13.55 -3.43 0.51
N ILE A 359 13.36 -4.25 -0.51
CA ILE A 359 12.37 -3.97 -1.56
C ILE A 359 10.97 -4.20 -0.98
N GLU A 360 10.18 -3.15 -0.88
CA GLU A 360 8.80 -3.24 -0.40
C GLU A 360 7.89 -3.75 -1.51
N HIS A 361 7.92 -3.09 -2.66
CA HIS A 361 7.02 -3.40 -3.76
C HIS A 361 7.57 -2.92 -5.11
N VAL A 362 7.36 -3.71 -6.17
CA VAL A 362 7.66 -3.34 -7.56
C VAL A 362 6.34 -3.25 -8.31
N TYR A 363 6.02 -2.08 -8.89
CA TYR A 363 4.70 -1.81 -9.46
C TYR A 363 4.65 -2.30 -10.92
N ASP A 364 4.05 -3.47 -11.15
CA ASP A 364 4.00 -4.19 -12.43
C ASP A 364 3.01 -3.61 -13.47
N TYR A 365 2.80 -2.29 -13.41
CA TYR A 365 1.69 -1.57 -14.05
C TYR A 365 0.35 -2.11 -13.56
#